data_AF-A0A4Q3SM48-F1
#
_entry.id   AF-A0A4Q3SM48-F1
#
_cell.length_a   1.000
_cell.length_b   1.000
_cell.length_c   1.000
_cell.angle_alpha   90.00
_cell.angle_beta   90.00
_cell.angle_gamma   90.00
#
_symmetry.space_group_name_H-M   'P 1'
#
loop_
_entity.id
_entity.type
_entity.pdbx_description
1 polymer ?
#
loop_
_entity_poly.entity_id
_entity_poly.type
_entity_poly.pdbx_seq_one_letter_code
_entity_poly.pdbx_strand_id
1 'polypeptide(L)'
;MSGKLEQSLKSGPHAKLAKLVGTWAGTTRVWFEPTTVADESPVEGVMKAVLGGRFILHEYKGSFGGKPLEGLALYGYHLDLKKIQSAWIDSFHNGAAIMFSEG
;
A
#
# COMPACT_ATOMS: atom_id res chain seq x y z
N MET A 1 -2.30 -17.61 -19.57
CA MET A 1 -2.01 -17.62 -18.12
C MET A 1 -2.92 -18.66 -17.48
N SER A 2 -2.90 -18.92 -16.16
CA SER A 2 -3.93 -19.77 -15.55
C SER A 2 -5.31 -19.11 -15.76
N GLY A 3 -6.32 -19.87 -16.19
CA GLY A 3 -7.68 -19.32 -16.40
C GLY A 3 -8.27 -18.65 -15.16
N LYS A 4 -7.88 -19.11 -13.96
CA LYS A 4 -8.26 -18.48 -12.68
C LYS A 4 -7.75 -17.02 -12.58
N LEU A 5 -6.53 -16.76 -13.02
CA LEU A 5 -5.94 -15.42 -12.95
C LEU A 5 -6.60 -14.48 -13.98
N GLU A 6 -6.82 -14.95 -15.21
CA GLU A 6 -7.47 -14.15 -16.25
C GLU A 6 -8.87 -13.72 -15.83
N GLN A 7 -9.65 -14.62 -15.21
CA GLN A 7 -10.94 -14.27 -14.64
C GLN A 7 -10.79 -13.27 -13.47
N SER A 8 -9.81 -13.47 -12.59
CA SER A 8 -9.57 -12.59 -11.45
C SER A 8 -9.21 -11.16 -11.85
N LEU A 9 -8.43 -11.00 -12.93
CA LEU A 9 -8.08 -9.71 -13.51
C LEU A 9 -9.29 -8.99 -14.13
N LYS A 10 -10.26 -9.74 -14.68
CA LYS A 10 -11.47 -9.16 -15.30
C LYS A 10 -12.51 -8.72 -14.28
N SER A 11 -12.78 -9.55 -13.27
CA SER A 11 -13.90 -9.30 -12.34
C SER A 11 -13.71 -9.84 -10.92
N GLY A 12 -12.53 -10.34 -10.58
CA GLY A 12 -12.23 -10.91 -9.26
C GLY A 12 -11.39 -10.01 -8.35
N PRO A 13 -10.67 -10.60 -7.38
CA PRO A 13 -9.84 -9.87 -6.43
C PRO A 13 -8.82 -8.92 -7.07
N HIS A 14 -8.17 -9.31 -8.17
CA HIS A 14 -7.21 -8.43 -8.86
C HIS A 14 -7.92 -7.22 -9.50
N ALA A 15 -9.11 -7.41 -10.07
CA ALA A 15 -9.93 -6.30 -10.58
C ALA A 15 -10.34 -5.32 -9.47
N LYS A 16 -10.55 -5.82 -8.23
CA LYS A 16 -10.81 -4.96 -7.06
C LYS A 16 -9.56 -4.17 -6.66
N LEU A 17 -8.40 -4.81 -6.57
CA LEU A 17 -7.12 -4.14 -6.28
C LEU A 17 -6.78 -3.08 -7.34
N ALA A 18 -7.08 -3.34 -8.62
CA ALA A 18 -6.85 -2.39 -9.70
C ALA A 18 -7.60 -1.06 -9.53
N LYS A 19 -8.67 -1.01 -8.74
CA LYS A 19 -9.39 0.25 -8.44
C LYS A 19 -8.59 1.21 -7.56
N LEU A 20 -7.52 0.73 -6.92
CA LEU A 20 -6.62 1.57 -6.11
C LEU A 20 -5.66 2.39 -6.98
N VAL A 21 -5.48 2.02 -8.26
CA VAL A 21 -4.55 2.69 -9.17
C VAL A 21 -4.95 4.15 -9.35
N GLY A 22 -4.00 5.05 -9.14
CA GLY A 22 -4.23 6.48 -9.20
C GLY A 22 -3.15 7.30 -8.51
N THR A 23 -3.35 8.60 -8.52
CA THR A 23 -2.60 9.56 -7.71
C THR A 23 -3.48 10.00 -6.57
N TRP A 24 -2.93 9.99 -5.36
CA TRP A 24 -3.63 10.24 -4.11
C TRP A 24 -2.92 11.36 -3.36
N ALA A 25 -3.71 12.22 -2.70
CA ALA A 25 -3.22 13.24 -1.80
C ALA A 25 -4.17 13.34 -0.60
N GLY A 26 -3.63 13.70 0.56
CA GLY A 26 -4.42 13.81 1.78
C GLY A 26 -3.62 14.33 2.96
N THR A 27 -4.16 14.06 4.15
CA THR A 27 -3.55 14.45 5.43
C THR A 27 -3.39 13.22 6.30
N THR A 28 -2.16 12.95 6.73
CA THR A 28 -1.84 11.94 7.73
C THR A 28 -1.89 12.58 9.11
N ARG A 29 -2.38 11.83 10.09
CA ARG A 29 -2.34 12.20 11.50
C ARG A 29 -1.77 11.03 12.29
N VAL A 30 -0.90 11.32 13.24
CA VAL A 30 -0.25 10.31 14.10
C VAL A 30 -0.71 10.51 15.54
N TRP A 31 -1.01 9.40 16.21
CA TRP A 31 -1.39 9.36 17.61
C TRP A 31 -0.47 8.41 18.37
N PHE A 32 0.11 8.89 19.47
CA PHE A 32 0.77 8.03 20.46
C PHE A 32 -0.11 7.77 21.68
N GLU A 33 -1.14 8.61 21.86
CA GLU A 33 -2.19 8.48 22.86
C GLU A 33 -3.55 8.48 22.14
N PRO A 34 -4.58 7.77 22.65
CA PRO A 34 -5.83 7.55 21.91
C PRO A 34 -6.57 8.81 21.45
N THR A 35 -6.34 9.95 22.10
CA THR A 35 -7.11 11.18 21.90
C THR A 35 -6.28 12.36 21.40
N THR A 36 -4.96 12.28 21.44
CA THR A 36 -4.08 13.42 21.21
C THR A 36 -3.32 13.23 19.89
N VAL A 37 -3.58 14.12 18.93
CA VAL A 37 -2.82 14.16 17.66
C VAL A 37 -1.41 14.64 17.98
N ALA A 38 -0.42 13.77 17.75
CA ALA A 38 0.99 14.04 17.97
C ALA A 38 1.65 14.72 16.77
N ASP A 39 1.19 14.41 15.55
CA ASP A 39 1.66 15.01 14.30
C ASP A 39 0.52 15.04 13.28
N GLU A 40 0.46 16.08 12.46
CA GLU A 40 -0.46 16.20 11.33
C GLU A 40 0.32 16.76 10.13
N SER A 41 0.31 16.03 9.02
CA SER A 41 1.13 16.38 7.86
C SER A 41 0.47 16.00 6.53
N PRO A 42 0.72 16.75 5.45
CA PRO A 42 0.32 16.34 4.11
C PRO A 42 1.00 15.03 3.70
N VAL A 43 0.27 14.22 2.94
CA VAL A 43 0.79 13.00 2.32
C VAL A 43 0.34 12.94 0.86
N GLU A 44 1.23 12.47 0.01
CA GLU A 44 0.96 12.21 -1.40
C GLU A 44 1.43 10.80 -1.75
N GLY A 45 0.74 10.15 -2.69
CA GLY A 45 1.10 8.81 -3.12
C GLY A 45 0.62 8.47 -4.51
N VAL A 46 1.31 7.53 -5.15
CA VAL A 46 0.96 7.00 -6.46
C VAL A 46 0.84 5.49 -6.35
N MET A 47 -0.29 4.96 -6.79
CA MET A 47 -0.54 3.53 -6.87
C MET A 47 -0.55 3.08 -8.33
N LYS A 48 0.30 2.12 -8.68
CA LYS A 48 0.48 1.61 -10.04
C LYS A 48 0.23 0.11 -10.07
N ALA A 49 -0.48 -0.34 -11.09
CA ALA A 49 -0.53 -1.78 -11.41
C ALA A 49 0.82 -2.22 -11.97
N VAL A 50 1.39 -3.30 -11.42
CA VAL A 50 2.66 -3.89 -11.86
C VAL A 50 2.51 -5.36 -12.22
N LEU A 51 3.46 -5.87 -13.02
CA LEU A 51 3.49 -7.26 -13.47
C LEU A 51 2.18 -7.73 -14.13
N GLY A 52 1.60 -6.86 -14.98
CA GLY A 52 0.35 -7.15 -15.68
C GLY A 52 -0.90 -7.12 -14.80
N GLY A 53 -0.91 -6.31 -13.74
CA GLY A 53 -2.05 -6.16 -12.83
C GLY A 53 -2.12 -7.22 -11.72
N ARG A 54 -1.04 -7.97 -11.53
CA ARG A 54 -0.92 -8.98 -10.45
C ARG A 54 -0.71 -8.33 -9.08
N PHE A 55 -0.06 -7.18 -9.06
CA PHE A 55 0.22 -6.44 -7.85
C PHE A 55 -0.01 -4.95 -8.05
N ILE A 56 -0.18 -4.24 -6.94
CA ILE A 56 -0.20 -2.78 -6.89
C ILE A 56 1.05 -2.33 -6.14
N LEU A 57 1.87 -1.49 -6.78
CA LEU A 57 2.96 -0.77 -6.13
C LEU A 57 2.44 0.60 -5.70
N HIS A 58 2.52 0.90 -4.42
CA HIS A 58 2.19 2.18 -3.83
C HIS A 58 3.48 2.85 -3.38
N GLU A 59 3.77 4.01 -3.97
CA GLU A 59 4.87 4.87 -3.57
C GLU A 59 4.27 6.09 -2.87
N TYR A 60 4.75 6.44 -1.67
CA TYR A 60 4.20 7.58 -0.93
C TYR A 60 5.29 8.43 -0.29
N LYS A 61 4.98 9.71 -0.13
CA LYS A 61 5.81 10.72 0.51
C LYS A 61 4.99 11.51 1.51
N GLY A 62 5.60 11.86 2.62
CA GLY A 62 4.99 12.67 3.66
C GLY A 62 6.06 13.27 4.56
N SER A 63 5.65 13.63 5.77
CA SER A 63 6.58 14.06 6.80
C SER A 63 6.09 13.65 8.19
N PHE A 64 7.01 13.57 9.14
CA PHE A 64 6.71 13.38 10.55
C PHE A 64 7.61 14.28 11.38
N GLY A 65 7.04 15.11 12.26
CA GLY A 65 7.80 16.06 13.06
C GLY A 65 8.63 17.02 12.21
N GLY A 66 8.10 17.40 11.03
CA GLY A 66 8.78 18.24 10.04
C GLY A 66 9.90 17.57 9.23
N LYS A 67 10.20 16.28 9.48
CA LYS A 67 11.21 15.54 8.72
C LYS A 67 10.57 14.79 7.56
N PRO A 68 11.17 14.79 6.35
CA PRO A 68 10.67 14.03 5.21
C PRO A 68 10.60 12.52 5.51
N LEU A 69 9.56 11.88 4.98
CA LEU A 69 9.34 10.44 5.01
C LEU A 69 9.00 9.98 3.60
N GLU A 70 9.57 8.84 3.20
CA GLU A 70 9.15 8.13 1.99
C GLU A 70 8.96 6.65 2.27
N GLY A 71 8.09 6.01 1.50
CA GLY A 71 7.82 4.59 1.63
C GLY A 71 7.25 3.95 0.38
N LEU A 72 7.31 2.63 0.39
CA LEU A 72 6.87 1.75 -0.68
C LEU A 72 6.07 0.61 -0.07
N ALA A 73 4.91 0.31 -0.66
CA ALA A 73 4.12 -0.86 -0.33
C ALA A 73 3.73 -1.62 -1.60
N LEU A 74 3.84 -2.94 -1.55
CA LEU A 74 3.37 -3.85 -2.58
C LEU A 74 2.15 -4.58 -2.06
N TYR A 75 1.06 -4.57 -2.82
CA TYR A 75 -0.17 -5.30 -2.51
C TYR A 75 -0.45 -6.36 -3.56
N GLY A 76 -0.86 -7.56 -3.14
CA GLY A 76 -1.24 -8.66 -4.02
C GLY A 76 -2.38 -9.50 -3.44
N TYR A 77 -2.97 -10.35 -4.29
CA TYR A 77 -3.96 -11.34 -3.86
C TYR A 77 -3.52 -12.75 -4.28
N HIS A 78 -3.29 -13.60 -3.29
CA HIS A 78 -2.92 -14.99 -3.54
C HIS A 78 -4.16 -15.83 -3.84
N LEU A 79 -4.35 -16.27 -5.09
CA LEU A 79 -5.59 -16.93 -5.54
C LEU A 79 -5.89 -18.25 -4.81
N ASP A 80 -4.88 -19.08 -4.57
CA ASP A 80 -5.11 -20.38 -3.94
C ASP A 80 -5.29 -20.28 -2.42
N LEU A 81 -4.50 -19.44 -1.74
CA LEU A 81 -4.66 -19.13 -0.31
C LEU A 81 -5.87 -18.24 -0.01
N LYS A 82 -6.40 -17.54 -1.03
CA LYS A 82 -7.49 -16.57 -0.94
C LYS A 82 -7.24 -15.40 0.02
N LYS A 83 -5.97 -15.00 0.18
CA LYS A 83 -5.54 -13.92 1.08
C LYS A 83 -5.04 -12.70 0.31
N ILE A 84 -5.26 -11.52 0.86
CA ILE A 84 -4.50 -10.33 0.48
C ILE A 84 -3.14 -10.42 1.18
N GLN A 85 -2.09 -10.05 0.47
CA GLN A 85 -0.75 -9.95 1.03
C GLN A 85 -0.21 -8.55 0.77
N SER A 86 0.51 -8.02 1.74
CA SER A 86 1.25 -6.77 1.60
C SER A 86 2.67 -6.92 2.13
N ALA A 87 3.60 -6.25 1.46
CA ALA A 87 4.94 -6.03 1.97
C ALA A 87 5.27 -4.54 1.85
N TRP A 88 5.91 -3.96 2.86
CA TRP A 88 6.21 -2.52 2.84
C TRP A 88 7.50 -2.19 3.58
N ILE A 89 8.06 -1.04 3.19
CA ILE A 89 9.25 -0.41 3.75
C ILE A 89 9.04 1.10 3.78
N ASP A 90 9.64 1.78 4.76
CA ASP A 90 9.66 3.23 4.81
C ASP A 90 10.92 3.74 5.53
N SER A 91 11.18 5.04 5.39
CA SER A 91 12.37 5.70 5.94
C SER A 91 12.25 6.08 7.43
N PHE A 92 11.20 5.66 8.15
CA PHE A 92 10.86 6.21 9.46
C PHE A 92 10.59 5.16 10.55
N HIS A 93 9.77 4.14 10.30
CA HIS A 93 9.21 3.29 11.34
C HIS A 93 10.10 2.12 11.76
N ASN A 94 10.76 1.43 10.82
CA ASN A 94 11.33 0.10 11.08
C ASN A 94 12.76 -0.11 10.57
N GLY A 95 13.54 0.96 10.45
CA GLY A 95 14.92 0.89 9.94
C GLY A 95 14.99 0.27 8.53
N ALA A 96 15.85 -0.74 8.34
CA ALA A 96 16.01 -1.45 7.06
C ALA A 96 15.24 -2.79 7.01
N ALA A 97 14.26 -3.00 7.89
CA ALA A 97 13.47 -4.22 7.89
C ALA A 97 12.29 -4.14 6.90
N ILE A 98 11.98 -5.28 6.28
CA ILE A 98 10.81 -5.43 5.41
C ILE A 98 9.66 -5.97 6.25
N MET A 99 8.55 -5.25 6.24
CA MET A 99 7.33 -5.68 6.90
C MET A 99 6.46 -6.51 5.96
N PHE A 100 5.74 -7.48 6.51
CA PHE A 100 4.82 -8.33 5.77
C PHE A 100 3.51 -8.52 6.55
N SER A 101 2.39 -8.52 5.84
CA SER A 101 1.08 -8.82 6.40
C SER A 101 0.26 -9.65 5.42
N GLU A 102 -0.55 -10.55 5.96
CA GLU A 102 -1.55 -11.29 5.18
C GLU A 102 -2.87 -11.43 5.95
N GLY A 103 -3.98 -11.47 5.21
CA GLY A 103 -5.34 -11.55 5.76
C GLY A 103 -6.42 -11.67 4.71
#